data_AF-A0A1F5FVE0-F1
#
_entry.id   AF-A0A1F5FVE0-F1
#
_cell.length_a   1.000
_cell.length_b   1.000
_cell.length_c   1.000
_cell.angle_alpha   90.00
_cell.angle_beta   90.00
_cell.angle_gamma   90.00
#
_symmetry.space_group_name_H-M   'P 1'
#
loop_
_entity.id
_entity.type
_entity.pdbx_description
1 polymer ?
#
loop_
_entity_poly.entity_id
_entity_poly.type
_entity_poly.pdbx_seq_one_letter_code
_entity_poly.pdbx_strand_id
1 'polypeptide(L)'
;MKEKKMKIKAIKEKLFYIIAIGTSIFLLFFFIGSVWIGYEAKSLCQNARWQYGGDCVEALVTQLKDEHQGFRIRNHAIWALGQLGDSRALPVLNSYYTGNIPDREPLDGTISQYELKKAVDLTSGGANITAFLWRGFLNEK
;
A
#
# COMPACT_ATOMS: atom_id res chain seq x y z
N MET A 1 -34.49 36.76 -22.97
CA MET A 1 -33.89 35.48 -23.43
C MET A 1 -32.35 35.49 -23.45
N LYS A 2 -31.70 36.51 -24.02
CA LYS A 2 -30.24 36.64 -24.14
C LYS A 2 -29.52 36.70 -22.78
N GLU A 3 -30.03 37.48 -21.83
CA GLU A 3 -29.48 37.60 -20.48
C GLU A 3 -29.49 36.27 -19.69
N LYS A 4 -30.61 35.53 -19.73
CA LYS A 4 -30.71 34.20 -19.10
C LYS A 4 -29.69 33.22 -19.69
N LYS A 5 -29.50 33.23 -21.01
CA LYS A 5 -28.45 32.43 -21.69
C LYS A 5 -27.04 32.82 -21.24
N MET A 6 -26.76 34.11 -21.11
CA MET A 6 -25.46 34.63 -20.62
C MET A 6 -25.19 34.20 -19.16
N LYS A 7 -26.17 34.32 -18.27
CA LYS A 7 -26.06 33.89 -16.86
C LYS A 7 -25.81 32.37 -16.75
N ILE A 8 -26.53 31.55 -17.53
CA ILE A 8 -26.33 30.10 -17.56
C ILE A 8 -24.93 29.74 -18.05
N LYS A 9 -24.42 30.43 -19.09
CA LYS A 9 -23.06 30.21 -19.61
C LYS A 9 -22.00 30.50 -18.53
N ALA A 10 -22.11 31.65 -17.86
CA ALA A 10 -21.17 32.02 -16.79
C ALA A 10 -21.19 31.04 -15.60
N ILE A 11 -22.35 30.49 -15.24
CA ILE A 11 -22.46 29.47 -14.18
C ILE A 11 -21.76 28.17 -14.61
N LYS A 12 -21.96 27.72 -15.86
CA LYS A 12 -21.30 26.51 -16.40
C LYS A 12 -19.79 26.66 -16.44
N GLU A 13 -19.28 27.82 -16.85
CA GLU A 13 -17.84 28.12 -16.85
C GLU A 13 -17.26 28.05 -15.43
N LYS A 14 -17.90 28.71 -14.46
CA LYS A 14 -17.48 28.63 -13.04
C LYS A 14 -17.52 27.20 -12.50
N LEU A 15 -18.57 26.45 -12.81
CA LEU A 15 -18.70 25.05 -12.42
C LEU A 15 -17.58 24.19 -13.02
N PHE A 16 -17.26 24.39 -14.29
CA PHE A 16 -16.14 23.71 -14.94
C PHE A 16 -14.80 24.00 -14.24
N TYR A 17 -14.51 25.25 -13.91
CA TYR A 17 -13.28 25.60 -13.17
C TYR A 17 -13.24 24.97 -11.78
N ILE A 18 -14.35 24.95 -11.05
CA ILE A 18 -14.42 24.31 -9.72
C ILE A 18 -14.16 22.81 -9.83
N ILE A 19 -14.77 22.13 -10.81
CA ILE A 19 -14.54 20.70 -11.05
C ILE A 19 -13.08 20.44 -11.44
N ALA A 20 -12.52 21.27 -12.32
CA ALA A 20 -11.13 21.14 -12.73
C ALA A 20 -10.16 21.32 -11.55
N ILE A 21 -10.35 22.34 -10.73
CA ILE A 21 -9.53 22.57 -9.52
C ILE A 21 -9.68 21.42 -8.54
N GLY A 22 -10.93 20.99 -8.26
CA GLY A 22 -11.19 19.86 -7.37
C GLY A 22 -10.53 18.57 -7.86
N THR A 23 -10.61 18.28 -9.16
CA THR A 23 -9.97 17.11 -9.77
C THR A 23 -8.44 17.20 -9.68
N SER A 24 -7.85 18.36 -9.97
CA SER A 24 -6.40 18.56 -9.86
C SER A 24 -5.90 18.38 -8.43
N ILE A 25 -6.61 18.91 -7.44
CA ILE A 25 -6.28 18.73 -6.02
C ILE A 25 -6.38 17.26 -5.62
N PHE A 26 -7.45 16.57 -6.03
CA PHE A 26 -7.63 15.15 -5.78
C PHE A 26 -6.47 14.32 -6.36
N LEU A 27 -6.11 14.56 -7.62
CA LEU A 27 -5.00 13.85 -8.29
C LEU A 27 -3.65 14.13 -7.61
N LEU A 28 -3.42 15.35 -7.14
CA LEU A 28 -2.22 15.71 -6.40
C LEU A 28 -2.09 14.89 -5.10
N PHE A 29 -3.13 14.87 -4.26
CA PHE A 29 -3.11 14.12 -3.01
C PHE A 29 -3.03 12.60 -3.26
N PHE A 30 -3.73 12.11 -4.28
CA PHE A 30 -3.65 10.72 -4.70
C PHE A 30 -2.23 10.31 -5.10
N PHE A 31 -1.53 11.16 -5.87
CA PHE A 31 -0.16 10.88 -6.30
C PHE A 31 0.83 10.93 -5.13
N ILE A 32 0.72 11.93 -4.25
CA ILE A 32 1.54 12.04 -3.04
C ILE A 32 1.38 10.78 -2.17
N GLY A 33 0.14 10.35 -1.93
CA GLY A 33 -0.14 9.14 -1.15
C GLY A 33 0.45 7.89 -1.80
N SER A 34 0.32 7.76 -3.13
CA SER A 34 0.86 6.61 -3.87
C SER A 34 2.40 6.56 -3.83
N VAL A 35 3.06 7.72 -3.95
CA VAL A 35 4.52 7.82 -3.85
C VAL A 35 4.98 7.48 -2.43
N TRP A 36 4.27 7.94 -1.40
CA TRP A 36 4.61 7.63 0.00
C TRP A 36 4.53 6.13 0.25
N ILE A 37 3.43 5.46 -0.13
CA ILE A 37 3.28 3.99 0.01
C ILE A 37 4.47 3.26 -0.63
N GLY A 38 4.81 3.65 -1.85
CA GLY A 38 5.94 3.04 -2.55
C GLY A 38 7.28 3.31 -1.86
N TYR A 39 7.52 4.54 -1.42
CA TYR A 39 8.74 4.89 -0.69
C TYR A 39 8.89 4.10 0.61
N GLU A 40 7.81 3.96 1.38
CA GLU A 40 7.80 3.20 2.62
C GLU A 40 8.05 1.71 2.37
N ALA A 41 7.41 1.11 1.37
CA ALA A 41 7.66 -0.28 0.98
C ALA A 41 9.13 -0.48 0.55
N LYS A 42 9.70 0.48 -0.21
CA LYS A 42 11.11 0.45 -0.62
C LYS A 42 12.04 0.52 0.59
N SER A 43 11.77 1.45 1.50
CA SER A 43 12.57 1.65 2.71
C SER A 43 12.55 0.41 3.60
N LEU A 44 11.38 -0.19 3.81
CA LEU A 44 11.24 -1.44 4.57
C LEU A 44 12.00 -2.60 3.91
N CYS A 45 11.89 -2.76 2.58
CA CYS A 45 12.71 -3.74 1.88
C CYS A 45 14.21 -3.48 2.09
N GLN A 46 14.68 -2.25 1.90
CA GLN A 46 16.11 -1.92 2.02
C GLN A 46 16.63 -2.20 3.43
N ASN A 47 15.85 -1.85 4.46
CA ASN A 47 16.18 -2.14 5.86
C ASN A 47 16.27 -3.65 6.09
N ALA A 48 15.30 -4.42 5.58
CA ALA A 48 15.32 -5.88 5.69
C ALA A 48 16.56 -6.46 4.98
N ARG A 49 16.85 -6.02 3.76
CA ARG A 49 18.01 -6.50 2.98
C ARG A 49 19.33 -6.18 3.69
N TRP A 50 19.44 -5.00 4.30
CA TRP A 50 20.60 -4.62 5.09
C TRP A 50 20.82 -5.56 6.28
N GLN A 51 19.74 -5.95 6.96
CA GLN A 51 19.83 -6.75 8.18
C GLN A 51 19.94 -8.26 7.92
N TYR A 52 19.23 -8.78 6.92
CA TYR A 52 19.06 -10.23 6.68
C TYR A 52 19.72 -10.72 5.38
N GLY A 53 20.09 -9.82 4.46
CA GLY A 53 20.61 -10.17 3.15
C GLY A 53 19.53 -10.69 2.18
N GLY A 54 19.95 -11.04 0.95
CA GLY A 54 19.05 -11.54 -0.09
C GLY A 54 18.32 -10.45 -0.88
N ASP A 55 17.31 -10.87 -1.64
CA ASP A 55 16.38 -9.94 -2.30
C ASP A 55 15.32 -9.39 -1.33
N CYS A 56 14.48 -8.44 -1.79
CA CYS A 56 13.45 -7.84 -0.94
C CYS A 56 12.54 -8.87 -0.28
N VAL A 57 12.10 -9.89 -1.03
CA VAL A 57 11.13 -10.86 -0.53
C VAL A 57 11.81 -11.78 0.47
N GLU A 58 12.97 -12.33 0.13
CA GLU A 58 13.74 -13.20 1.03
C GLU A 58 14.06 -12.49 2.36
N ALA A 59 14.50 -11.24 2.29
CA ALA A 59 14.84 -10.45 3.46
C ALA A 59 13.62 -10.17 4.35
N LEU A 60 12.50 -9.72 3.76
CA LEU A 60 11.27 -9.43 4.51
C LEU A 60 10.63 -10.71 5.07
N VAL A 61 10.69 -11.83 4.36
CA VAL A 61 10.27 -13.14 4.86
C VAL A 61 11.10 -13.55 6.08
N THR A 62 12.41 -13.32 6.03
CA THR A 62 13.31 -13.60 7.17
C THR A 62 12.99 -12.70 8.35
N GLN A 63 12.78 -11.40 8.12
CA GLN A 63 12.37 -10.43 9.15
C GLN A 63 11.03 -10.80 9.82
N LEU A 64 10.05 -11.29 9.06
CA LEU A 64 8.78 -11.77 9.62
C LEU A 64 8.97 -13.02 10.51
N LYS A 65 9.91 -13.91 10.16
CA LYS A 65 10.20 -15.12 10.93
C LYS A 65 11.07 -14.88 12.17
N ASP A 66 11.75 -13.75 12.24
CA ASP A 66 12.61 -13.40 13.37
C ASP A 66 11.78 -13.06 14.61
N GLU A 67 11.66 -14.02 15.53
CA GLU A 67 10.91 -13.87 16.78
C GLU A 67 11.61 -12.94 17.78
N HIS A 68 12.86 -12.56 17.57
CA HIS A 68 13.54 -11.54 18.36
C HIS A 68 13.07 -10.12 17.98
N GLN A 69 12.44 -9.96 16.82
CA GLN A 69 11.84 -8.69 16.42
C GLN A 69 10.47 -8.49 17.09
N GLY A 70 10.22 -7.24 17.50
CA GLY A 70 8.91 -6.84 18.00
C GLY A 70 7.82 -6.95 16.92
N PHE A 71 6.57 -7.13 17.34
CA PHE A 71 5.42 -7.29 16.44
C PHE A 71 5.29 -6.16 15.42
N ARG A 72 5.65 -4.92 15.77
CA ARG A 72 5.67 -3.79 14.83
C ARG A 72 6.52 -4.04 13.59
N ILE A 73 7.77 -4.47 13.82
CA ILE A 73 8.75 -4.72 12.74
C ILE A 73 8.32 -5.91 11.89
N ARG A 74 7.70 -6.92 12.49
CA ARG A 74 7.15 -8.08 11.78
C ARG A 74 5.89 -7.72 10.98
N ASN A 75 5.01 -6.87 11.52
CA ASN A 75 3.84 -6.34 10.83
C ASN A 75 4.22 -5.41 9.66
N HIS A 76 5.29 -4.62 9.80
CA HIS A 76 5.86 -3.86 8.68
C HIS A 76 6.33 -4.79 7.56
N ALA A 77 6.98 -5.91 7.89
CA ALA A 77 7.38 -6.89 6.90
C ALA A 77 6.16 -7.48 6.16
N ILE A 78 5.10 -7.84 6.88
CA ILE A 78 3.83 -8.31 6.29
C ILE A 78 3.26 -7.28 5.31
N TRP A 79 3.14 -6.03 5.74
CA TRP A 79 2.61 -4.96 4.90
C TRP A 79 3.45 -4.75 3.64
N ALA A 80 4.78 -4.70 3.77
CA ALA A 80 5.69 -4.52 2.65
C ALA A 80 5.62 -5.69 1.66
N LEU A 81 5.56 -6.94 2.14
CA LEU A 81 5.35 -8.13 1.31
C LEU A 81 4.04 -8.04 0.51
N GLY A 82 2.96 -7.54 1.12
CA GLY A 82 1.70 -7.26 0.41
C GLY A 82 1.84 -6.18 -0.68
N GLN A 83 2.56 -5.08 -0.39
CA GLN A 83 2.79 -4.03 -1.38
C GLN A 83 3.61 -4.52 -2.58
N LEU A 84 4.61 -5.36 -2.33
CA LEU A 84 5.38 -6.03 -3.39
C LEU A 84 4.47 -6.95 -4.22
N GLY A 85 3.62 -7.74 -3.56
CA GLY A 85 2.68 -8.65 -4.22
C GLY A 85 3.36 -9.83 -4.92
N ASP A 86 4.61 -10.14 -4.56
CA ASP A 86 5.33 -11.30 -5.09
C ASP A 86 4.77 -12.58 -4.46
N SER A 87 4.34 -13.53 -5.29
CA SER A 87 3.74 -14.79 -4.86
C SER A 87 4.66 -15.67 -4.02
N ARG A 88 5.99 -15.44 -4.06
CA ARG A 88 6.95 -16.14 -3.20
C ARG A 88 6.71 -15.89 -1.71
N ALA A 89 6.04 -14.80 -1.35
CA ALA A 89 5.69 -14.48 0.03
C ALA A 89 4.45 -15.24 0.54
N LEU A 90 3.59 -15.70 -0.37
CA LEU A 90 2.30 -16.30 -0.03
C LEU A 90 2.40 -17.48 0.97
N PRO A 91 3.36 -18.42 0.85
CA PRO A 91 3.46 -19.55 1.79
C PRO A 91 3.72 -19.11 3.23
N VAL A 92 4.61 -18.13 3.46
CA VAL A 92 4.87 -17.67 4.83
C VAL A 92 3.72 -16.82 5.36
N LEU A 93 3.08 -15.99 4.54
CA LEU A 93 1.94 -15.20 4.98
C LEU A 93 0.79 -16.12 5.43
N ASN A 94 0.51 -17.18 4.66
CA ASN A 94 -0.48 -18.18 5.04
C ASN A 94 -0.12 -18.94 6.32
N SER A 95 1.17 -19.20 6.61
CA SER A 95 1.53 -19.90 7.85
C SER A 95 1.22 -19.09 9.12
N TYR A 96 1.12 -17.76 9.01
CA TYR A 96 0.74 -16.87 10.12
C TYR A 96 -0.74 -16.48 10.11
N TYR A 97 -1.46 -16.72 9.00
CA TYR A 97 -2.84 -16.31 8.84
C TYR A 97 -3.80 -17.37 9.39
N THR A 98 -4.53 -16.99 10.43
CA THR A 98 -5.49 -17.87 11.13
C THR A 98 -6.91 -17.73 10.60
N GLY A 99 -7.19 -16.69 9.81
CA GLY A 99 -8.56 -16.34 9.39
C GLY A 99 -9.40 -15.65 10.46
N ASN A 100 -8.98 -15.65 11.73
CA ASN A 100 -9.68 -15.00 12.83
C ASN A 100 -9.18 -13.57 13.03
N ILE A 101 -9.97 -12.59 12.60
CA ILE A 101 -9.65 -11.16 12.75
C ILE A 101 -10.55 -10.59 13.86
N PRO A 102 -9.99 -10.19 15.01
CA PRO A 102 -10.78 -9.58 16.07
C PRO A 102 -11.23 -8.16 15.70
N ASP A 103 -12.24 -7.64 16.38
CA ASP A 103 -12.76 -6.26 16.14
C ASP A 103 -11.68 -5.19 16.29
N ARG A 104 -10.67 -5.44 17.16
CA ARG A 104 -9.52 -4.55 17.36
C ARG A 104 -8.26 -5.33 17.68
N GLU A 105 -7.21 -5.08 16.90
CA GLU A 105 -5.88 -5.60 17.16
C GLU A 105 -5.04 -4.57 17.95
N PRO A 106 -4.23 -5.02 18.93
CA PRO A 106 -3.25 -4.15 19.58
C PRO A 106 -2.15 -3.77 18.59
N LEU A 107 -1.66 -2.53 18.66
CA LEU A 107 -0.66 -2.00 17.72
C LEU A 107 0.64 -2.84 17.69
N ASP A 108 1.15 -3.19 18.87
CA ASP A 108 2.43 -3.89 19.04
C ASP A 108 2.30 -5.19 19.85
N GLY A 109 1.09 -5.72 19.97
CA GLY A 109 0.81 -6.87 20.84
C GLY A 109 0.68 -8.21 20.11
N THR A 110 0.56 -8.19 18.78
CA THR A 110 0.34 -9.41 17.99
C THR A 110 0.72 -9.21 16.53
N ILE A 111 0.85 -10.33 15.80
CA ILE A 111 0.86 -10.32 14.34
C ILE A 111 -0.54 -9.97 13.84
N SER A 112 -0.65 -8.90 13.05
CA SER A 112 -1.92 -8.42 12.53
C SER A 112 -2.52 -9.40 11.52
N GLN A 113 -3.66 -9.99 11.87
CA GLN A 113 -4.43 -10.87 11.01
C GLN A 113 -5.13 -10.07 9.91
N TYR A 114 -5.47 -8.80 10.16
CA TYR A 114 -6.00 -7.90 9.15
C TYR A 114 -4.97 -7.58 8.06
N GLU A 115 -3.73 -7.23 8.42
CA GLU A 115 -2.68 -6.98 7.45
C GLU A 115 -2.23 -8.27 6.75
N LEU A 116 -2.22 -9.41 7.43
CA LEU A 116 -2.01 -10.72 6.79
C LEU A 116 -3.08 -11.01 5.74
N LYS A 117 -4.37 -10.80 6.04
CA LYS A 117 -5.44 -11.01 5.06
C LYS A 117 -5.17 -10.19 3.79
N LYS A 118 -4.85 -8.90 3.93
CA LYS A 118 -4.51 -8.06 2.77
C LYS A 118 -3.28 -8.57 2.02
N ALA A 119 -2.21 -8.92 2.74
CA ALA A 119 -0.99 -9.39 2.12
C ALA A 119 -1.19 -10.71 1.37
N VAL A 120 -1.96 -11.64 1.93
CA VAL A 120 -2.38 -12.89 1.28
C VAL A 120 -3.22 -12.59 0.04
N ASP A 121 -4.22 -11.73 0.14
CA ASP A 121 -5.05 -11.32 -1.00
C ASP A 121 -4.17 -10.73 -2.14
N LEU A 122 -3.22 -9.86 -1.80
CA LEU A 122 -2.34 -9.20 -2.78
C LEU A 122 -1.29 -10.13 -3.41
N THR A 123 -0.77 -11.11 -2.66
CA THR A 123 0.26 -12.05 -3.13
C THR A 123 -0.32 -13.29 -3.82
N SER A 124 -1.63 -13.54 -3.68
CA SER A 124 -2.36 -14.60 -4.38
C SER A 124 -2.97 -14.16 -5.72
N GLY A 125 -2.62 -12.97 -6.22
CA GLY A 125 -3.10 -12.43 -7.50
C GLY A 125 -4.24 -11.42 -7.38
N GLY A 126 -4.56 -10.97 -6.16
CA GLY A 126 -5.54 -9.90 -5.93
C GLY A 126 -5.14 -8.59 -6.60
N ALA A 127 -6.14 -7.85 -7.07
CA ALA A 127 -5.92 -6.58 -7.77
C ALA A 127 -5.51 -5.46 -6.80
N ASN A 128 -4.39 -4.81 -7.08
CA ASN A 128 -4.05 -3.52 -6.51
C ASN A 128 -3.91 -2.50 -7.64
N ILE A 129 -5.01 -1.80 -7.92
CA ILE A 129 -5.12 -0.88 -9.06
C ILE A 129 -4.21 0.35 -8.93
N THR A 130 -3.71 0.66 -7.74
CA THR A 130 -2.79 1.77 -7.54
C THR A 130 -1.34 1.31 -7.51
N ALA A 131 -1.07 0.02 -7.28
CA ALA A 131 0.28 -0.50 -7.14
C ALA A 131 1.16 -0.38 -8.37
N PHE A 132 0.61 -0.26 -9.58
CA PHE A 132 1.42 0.00 -10.76
C PHE A 132 2.22 1.31 -10.64
N LEU A 133 1.73 2.28 -9.86
CA LEU A 133 2.41 3.56 -9.63
C LEU A 133 3.73 3.38 -8.88
N TRP A 134 3.85 2.37 -8.01
CA TRP A 134 5.07 2.14 -7.23
C TRP A 134 5.83 0.86 -7.51
N ARG A 135 5.16 -0.23 -7.91
CA ARG A 135 5.84 -1.48 -8.26
C ARG A 135 6.86 -1.29 -9.39
N GLY A 136 6.63 -0.31 -10.28
CA GLY A 136 7.59 0.06 -11.32
C GLY A 136 8.96 0.52 -10.79
N PHE A 137 9.01 1.27 -9.69
CA PHE A 137 10.26 1.75 -9.09
C PHE A 137 10.77 0.92 -7.90
N LEU A 138 9.96 -0.03 -7.40
CA LEU A 138 10.41 -1.05 -6.44
C LEU A 138 11.21 -2.17 -7.12
N ASN A 139 10.94 -2.45 -8.39
CA ASN A 139 11.60 -3.50 -9.17
C ASN A 139 12.98 -3.09 -9.73
N GLU A 140 13.64 -2.10 -9.12
CA GLU A 140 15.01 -1.74 -9.48
C GLU A 140 15.96 -2.89 -9.11
N LYS A 141 16.52 -3.52 -10.16
CA LYS A 141 17.51 -4.61 -10.08
C LYS A 141 18.78 -4.16 -9.37
#